data_AF-A0A945G1E6-F1
#
_entry.id   AF-A0A945G1E6-F1
#
_cell.length_a   1.000
_cell.length_b   1.000
_cell.length_c   1.000
_cell.angle_alpha   90.00
_cell.angle_beta   90.00
_cell.angle_gamma   90.00
#
_symmetry.space_group_name_H-M   'P 1'
#
loop_
_entity.id
_entity.type
_entity.pdbx_description
1 polymer ?
#
loop_
_entity_poly.entity_id
_entity_poly.type
_entity_poly.pdbx_seq_one_letter_code
_entity_poly.pdbx_strand_id
1 'polypeptide(L)'
;MQRFRFVFPLFLLLTACADYVVTLNNMTISEPKPLYQPLEILDENLRICVSETIRSNLVTGVGDLEMLSCSYAGITNLAGIQQFTQLSHIKLDHNNLVRIEPLLFLENLRLVDITGNSEVACRDIAELKKLIGKDLLISDTCSRQ
;
A
#
# COMPACT_ATOMS: atom_id res chain seq x y z
N MET A 1 60.45 36.92 25.51
CA MET A 1 60.69 36.80 24.06
C MET A 1 59.64 35.86 23.46
N GLN A 2 59.09 36.26 22.30
CA GLN A 2 58.45 35.50 21.18
C GLN A 2 57.82 34.11 21.45
N ARG A 3 56.53 33.82 21.16
CA ARG A 3 55.69 33.79 19.92
C ARG A 3 55.43 32.32 19.50
N PHE A 4 54.12 31.99 19.34
CA PHE A 4 53.49 31.16 18.26
C PHE A 4 53.98 29.71 18.07
N ARG A 5 53.23 28.67 17.68
CA ARG A 5 51.83 28.28 17.36
C ARG A 5 51.95 26.75 17.05
N PHE A 6 50.95 25.88 17.20
CA PHE A 6 50.00 25.36 16.18
C PHE A 6 49.51 24.00 16.78
N VAL A 7 48.21 23.75 17.03
CA VAL A 7 47.23 23.07 16.12
C VAL A 7 47.58 21.56 15.92
N PHE A 8 46.74 20.53 16.06
CA PHE A 8 45.33 20.27 15.70
C PHE A 8 44.79 19.11 16.59
N PRO A 9 43.47 19.03 16.90
CA PRO A 9 42.88 17.99 17.76
C PRO A 9 42.36 16.77 16.95
N LEU A 10 41.59 15.89 17.60
CA LEU A 10 40.47 15.09 17.05
C LEU A 10 40.76 13.65 16.58
N PHE A 11 40.30 12.66 17.36
CA PHE A 11 39.08 11.90 17.06
C PHE A 11 38.92 10.80 18.13
N LEU A 12 38.02 11.02 19.09
CA LEU A 12 37.46 9.91 19.85
C LEU A 12 35.95 10.04 19.79
N LEU A 13 35.37 9.03 19.15
CA LEU A 13 34.02 8.47 19.22
C LEU A 13 33.06 9.22 20.14
N LEU A 14 31.81 9.41 19.69
CA LEU A 14 30.60 9.04 20.44
C LEU A 14 29.34 9.28 19.58
N THR A 15 28.77 8.17 19.12
CA THR A 15 27.36 7.81 19.16
C THR A 15 26.28 8.90 18.99
N ALA A 16 25.46 8.67 17.96
CA ALA A 16 24.00 8.81 17.90
C ALA A 16 23.29 9.57 19.04
N CYS A 17 22.58 10.63 18.64
CA CYS A 17 21.38 11.09 19.33
C CYS A 17 20.25 11.08 18.30
N ALA A 18 19.33 10.11 18.34
CA ALA A 18 18.15 10.06 19.21
C ALA A 18 17.10 11.10 18.77
N ASP A 19 15.95 10.60 18.31
CA ASP A 19 14.78 11.38 17.91
C ASP A 19 14.36 12.35 19.02
N TYR A 20 14.65 13.64 18.83
CA TYR A 20 14.25 14.67 19.77
C TYR A 20 12.81 15.09 19.49
N VAL A 21 11.88 14.57 20.30
CA VAL A 21 10.55 15.15 20.45
C VAL A 21 10.71 16.52 21.09
N VAL A 22 10.48 17.59 20.31
CA VAL A 22 10.43 18.95 20.84
C VAL A 22 9.06 19.18 21.45
N THR A 23 9.00 19.26 22.79
CA THR A 23 7.77 19.64 23.50
C THR A 23 7.77 21.15 23.78
N LEU A 24 6.68 21.83 23.43
CA LEU A 24 6.39 23.20 23.82
C LEU A 24 5.19 23.17 24.78
N ASN A 25 5.43 23.55 26.04
CA ASN A 25 4.39 23.78 27.05
C ASN A 25 3.42 22.60 27.32
N ASN A 26 3.92 21.36 27.34
CA ASN A 26 3.15 20.16 27.71
C ASN A 26 1.81 19.96 26.98
N MET A 27 1.60 20.62 25.83
CA MET A 27 0.50 20.34 24.94
C MET A 27 1.05 19.52 23.79
N THR A 28 0.50 18.33 23.58
CA THR A 28 0.67 17.61 22.32
C THR A 28 0.12 18.52 21.23
N ILE A 29 1.01 19.22 20.52
CA ILE A 29 0.66 19.91 19.29
C ILE A 29 0.28 18.77 18.35
N SER A 30 -1.02 18.58 18.12
CA SER A 30 -1.50 17.71 17.05
C SER A 30 -0.77 18.13 15.80
N GLU A 31 0.12 17.25 15.32
CA GLU A 31 0.84 17.51 14.09
C GLU A 31 -0.19 17.88 13.02
N PRO A 32 0.02 18.95 12.25
CA PRO A 32 -0.91 19.31 11.20
C PRO A 32 -1.05 18.09 10.30
N LYS A 33 -2.30 17.61 10.16
CA LYS A 33 -2.64 16.50 9.26
C LYS A 33 -1.94 16.76 7.93
N PRO A 34 -0.93 15.95 7.53
CA PRO A 34 -0.20 16.23 6.31
C PRO A 34 -1.19 16.28 5.16
N LEU A 35 -1.11 17.33 4.33
CA LEU A 35 -2.05 17.56 3.22
C LEU A 35 -2.03 16.43 2.19
N TYR A 36 -1.00 15.58 2.23
CA TYR A 36 -0.90 14.31 1.55
C TYR A 36 -0.68 13.22 2.60
N GLN A 37 -1.72 12.45 2.90
CA GLN A 37 -1.58 11.19 3.61
C GLN A 37 -1.38 10.11 2.54
N PRO A 38 -0.36 9.24 2.64
CA PRO A 38 -0.40 7.97 1.92
C PRO A 38 -1.78 7.37 2.17
N LEU A 39 -2.47 6.98 1.10
CA LEU A 39 -3.82 6.46 1.25
C LEU A 39 -3.75 5.19 2.10
N GLU A 40 -4.15 5.29 3.37
CA GLU A 40 -4.03 4.18 4.31
C GLU A 40 -4.93 3.02 3.86
N ILE A 41 -4.41 1.80 4.00
CA ILE A 41 -5.20 0.59 3.78
C ILE A 41 -6.18 0.46 4.95
N LEU A 42 -7.47 0.68 4.68
CA LEU A 42 -8.50 0.75 5.72
C LEU A 42 -8.93 -0.63 6.23
N ASP A 43 -8.92 -1.64 5.36
CA ASP A 43 -9.31 -3.00 5.71
C ASP A 43 -8.15 -3.73 6.40
N GLU A 44 -8.39 -4.19 7.62
CA GLU A 44 -7.39 -4.86 8.45
C GLU A 44 -6.83 -6.12 7.78
N ASN A 45 -7.70 -6.92 7.16
CA ASN A 45 -7.30 -8.18 6.53
C ASN A 45 -6.47 -7.91 5.27
N LEU A 46 -6.85 -6.88 4.50
CA LEU A 46 -6.04 -6.44 3.36
C LEU A 46 -4.68 -5.92 3.82
N ARG A 47 -4.64 -5.12 4.89
CA ARG A 47 -3.39 -4.59 5.46
C ARG A 47 -2.46 -5.71 5.90
N ILE A 48 -2.99 -6.71 6.61
CA ILE A 48 -2.24 -7.90 7.03
C ILE A 48 -1.70 -8.63 5.79
N CYS A 49 -2.55 -8.97 4.83
CA CYS A 49 -2.14 -9.68 3.61
C CYS A 49 -1.02 -8.94 2.85
N VAL A 50 -1.18 -7.64 2.64
CA VAL A 50 -0.18 -6.81 1.97
C VAL A 50 1.13 -6.78 2.76
N SER A 51 1.08 -6.60 4.08
CA SER A 51 2.29 -6.57 4.92
C SER A 51 3.04 -7.91 4.90
N GLU A 52 2.33 -9.03 4.92
CA GLU A 52 2.93 -10.37 4.83
C GLU A 52 3.55 -10.62 3.46
N THR A 53 2.89 -10.16 2.40
CA THR A 53 3.40 -10.28 1.03
C THR A 53 4.68 -9.45 0.86
N ILE A 54 4.69 -8.21 1.34
CA ILE A 54 5.86 -7.33 1.32
C ILE A 54 7.03 -7.98 2.07
N ARG A 55 6.77 -8.48 3.28
CA ARG A 55 7.77 -9.13 4.12
C ARG A 55 8.35 -10.38 3.46
N SER A 56 7.50 -11.22 2.87
CA SER A 56 7.89 -12.51 2.29
C SER A 56 8.67 -12.34 0.99
N ASN A 57 8.33 -11.33 0.19
CA ASN A 57 8.97 -11.05 -1.09
C ASN A 57 10.12 -10.05 -1.00
N LEU A 58 10.46 -9.58 0.21
CA LEU A 58 11.49 -8.55 0.45
C LEU A 58 11.27 -7.29 -0.40
N VAL A 59 10.01 -6.89 -0.57
CA VAL A 59 9.61 -5.71 -1.33
C VAL A 59 10.15 -4.47 -0.61
N THR A 60 11.01 -3.70 -1.30
CA THR A 60 11.69 -2.55 -0.72
C THR A 60 10.97 -1.22 -0.96
N GLY A 61 10.09 -1.17 -1.95
CA GLY A 61 9.25 -0.03 -2.26
C GLY A 61 7.88 -0.42 -2.80
N VAL A 62 6.93 0.51 -2.72
CA VAL A 62 5.55 0.31 -3.23
C VAL A 62 5.49 -0.01 -4.72
N GLY A 63 6.51 0.38 -5.49
CA GLY A 63 6.65 0.06 -6.92
C GLY A 63 7.18 -1.34 -7.21
N ASP A 64 7.63 -2.11 -6.21
CA ASP A 64 8.18 -3.45 -6.46
C ASP A 64 7.11 -4.54 -6.30
N LEU A 65 5.90 -4.18 -5.85
CA LEU A 65 4.81 -5.14 -5.64
C LEU A 65 4.02 -5.36 -6.94
N GLU A 66 4.40 -6.40 -7.68
CA GLU A 66 3.72 -6.78 -8.94
C GLU A 66 2.61 -7.81 -8.77
N MET A 67 2.69 -8.65 -7.74
CA MET A 67 1.74 -9.72 -7.47
C MET A 67 1.28 -9.71 -6.02
N LEU A 68 -0.04 -9.78 -5.82
CA LEU A 68 -0.66 -9.85 -4.50
C LEU A 68 -1.69 -10.98 -4.45
N SER A 69 -1.62 -11.82 -3.43
CA SER A 69 -2.54 -12.93 -3.24
C SER A 69 -3.15 -12.88 -1.83
N CYS A 70 -4.40 -12.46 -1.76
CA CYS A 70 -5.19 -12.33 -0.53
C CYS A 70 -6.45 -13.18 -0.55
N SER A 71 -6.37 -14.39 -1.10
CA SER A 71 -7.46 -15.35 -1.15
C SER A 71 -7.91 -15.74 0.27
N TYR A 72 -9.22 -15.92 0.49
CA TYR A 72 -9.78 -16.37 1.78
C TYR A 72 -9.41 -15.48 2.99
N ALA A 73 -9.16 -14.18 2.77
CA ALA A 73 -8.72 -13.27 3.82
C ALA A 73 -9.87 -12.57 4.55
N GLY A 74 -11.13 -12.72 4.09
CA GLY A 74 -12.27 -12.02 4.67
C GLY A 74 -12.26 -10.51 4.42
N ILE A 75 -11.66 -10.07 3.30
CA ILE A 75 -11.57 -8.66 2.90
C ILE A 75 -12.92 -8.15 2.43
N THR A 76 -13.25 -6.92 2.82
CA THR A 76 -14.50 -6.24 2.45
C THR A 76 -14.26 -4.93 1.70
N ASN A 77 -13.06 -4.33 1.84
CA ASN A 77 -12.74 -3.03 1.28
C ASN A 77 -11.31 -3.00 0.70
N LEU A 78 -11.19 -2.49 -0.53
CA LEU A 78 -9.92 -2.39 -1.26
C LEU A 78 -9.28 -0.99 -1.19
N ALA A 79 -9.83 -0.06 -0.40
CA ALA A 79 -9.26 1.27 -0.25
C ALA A 79 -7.79 1.20 0.21
N GLY A 80 -6.92 1.96 -0.46
CA GLY A 80 -5.48 1.96 -0.22
C GLY A 80 -4.71 1.08 -1.20
N ILE A 81 -5.35 0.16 -1.93
CA ILE A 81 -4.65 -0.74 -2.85
C ILE A 81 -4.09 -0.03 -4.09
N GLN A 82 -4.69 1.09 -4.49
CA GLN A 82 -4.27 1.87 -5.67
C GLN A 82 -2.86 2.47 -5.55
N GLN A 83 -2.26 2.47 -4.36
CA GLN A 83 -0.87 2.93 -4.18
C GLN A 83 0.17 1.97 -4.76
N PHE A 84 -0.19 0.70 -4.97
CA PHE A 84 0.67 -0.32 -5.56
C PHE A 84 0.49 -0.34 -7.09
N THR A 85 0.86 0.77 -7.73
CA THR A 85 0.61 1.05 -9.15
C THR A 85 1.25 0.03 -10.11
N GLN A 86 2.21 -0.76 -9.62
CA GLN A 86 2.91 -1.80 -10.38
C GLN A 86 2.23 -3.17 -10.30
N LEU A 87 1.13 -3.31 -9.54
CA LEU A 87 0.35 -4.54 -9.49
C LEU A 87 -0.13 -4.93 -10.89
N SER A 88 0.25 -6.13 -11.30
CA SER A 88 -0.17 -6.76 -12.55
C SER A 88 -1.05 -7.99 -12.32
N HIS A 89 -0.87 -8.68 -11.19
CA HIS A 89 -1.69 -9.84 -10.82
C HIS A 89 -2.22 -9.69 -9.40
N ILE A 90 -3.53 -9.86 -9.26
CA ILE A 90 -4.18 -9.82 -7.97
C ILE A 90 -5.16 -10.99 -7.80
N LYS A 91 -5.05 -11.69 -6.67
CA LYS A 91 -6.01 -12.72 -6.25
C LYS A 91 -6.71 -12.27 -4.99
N LEU A 92 -8.02 -12.11 -5.11
CA LEU A 92 -8.96 -11.70 -4.07
C LEU A 92 -10.11 -12.70 -3.97
N ASP A 93 -9.92 -13.93 -4.47
CA ASP A 93 -10.95 -14.95 -4.47
C ASP A 93 -11.36 -15.34 -3.04
N HIS A 94 -12.63 -15.70 -2.88
CA HIS A 94 -13.25 -16.10 -1.62
C HIS A 94 -13.10 -15.05 -0.51
N ASN A 95 -13.39 -13.79 -0.85
CA ASN A 95 -13.55 -12.69 0.09
C ASN A 95 -15.02 -12.23 0.11
N ASN A 96 -15.29 -11.11 0.78
CA ASN A 96 -16.63 -10.54 0.94
C ASN A 96 -16.72 -9.16 0.26
N LEU A 97 -16.13 -9.04 -0.93
CA LEU A 97 -16.13 -7.80 -1.68
C LEU A 97 -17.52 -7.52 -2.28
N VAL A 98 -17.95 -6.28 -2.15
CA VAL A 98 -19.13 -5.73 -2.86
C VAL A 98 -18.69 -4.75 -3.95
N ARG A 99 -17.53 -4.11 -3.74
CA ARG A 99 -17.05 -2.95 -4.48
C ARG A 99 -15.59 -3.14 -4.86
N ILE A 100 -15.28 -2.92 -6.12
CA ILE A 100 -13.96 -3.14 -6.72
C ILE A 100 -13.40 -1.92 -7.46
N GLU A 101 -14.01 -0.76 -7.31
CA GLU A 101 -13.61 0.50 -7.95
C GLU A 101 -12.14 0.87 -7.69
N PRO A 102 -11.52 0.58 -6.52
CA PRO A 102 -10.10 0.83 -6.33
C PRO A 102 -9.18 0.13 -7.34
N LEU A 103 -9.63 -0.98 -7.95
CA LEU A 103 -8.86 -1.67 -9.00
C LEU A 103 -8.80 -0.90 -10.31
N LEU A 104 -9.72 0.05 -10.56
CA LEU A 104 -9.74 0.87 -11.78
C LEU A 104 -8.50 1.78 -11.89
N PHE A 105 -7.82 2.05 -10.77
CA PHE A 105 -6.62 2.88 -10.72
C PHE A 105 -5.32 2.11 -10.96
N LEU A 106 -5.40 0.78 -11.11
CA LEU A 106 -4.24 -0.09 -11.31
C LEU A 106 -4.09 -0.42 -12.81
N GLU A 107 -3.53 0.53 -13.57
CA GLU A 107 -3.41 0.46 -15.03
C GLU A 107 -2.58 -0.74 -15.53
N ASN A 108 -1.70 -1.28 -14.68
CA ASN A 108 -0.85 -2.41 -15.00
C ASN A 108 -1.50 -3.77 -14.78
N LEU A 109 -2.75 -3.83 -14.28
CA LEU A 109 -3.46 -5.09 -14.08
C LEU A 109 -3.59 -5.88 -15.39
N ARG A 110 -3.33 -7.18 -15.28
CA ARG A 110 -3.46 -8.19 -16.34
C ARG A 110 -4.29 -9.37 -15.88
N LEU A 111 -4.24 -9.69 -14.58
CA LEU A 111 -5.02 -10.77 -13.99
C LEU A 111 -5.66 -10.32 -12.68
N VAL A 112 -6.98 -10.51 -12.57
CA VAL A 112 -7.76 -10.25 -11.37
C VAL A 112 -8.64 -11.48 -11.09
N ASP A 113 -8.36 -12.20 -10.01
CA ASP A 113 -9.27 -13.24 -9.53
C ASP A 113 -10.14 -12.70 -8.40
N ILE A 114 -11.44 -12.64 -8.62
CA ILE A 114 -12.45 -12.26 -7.62
C ILE A 114 -13.51 -13.35 -7.44
N THR A 115 -13.22 -14.59 -7.86
CA THR A 115 -14.12 -15.74 -7.71
C THR A 115 -14.62 -15.85 -6.27
N GLY A 116 -15.90 -16.13 -6.05
CA GLY A 116 -16.46 -16.25 -4.69
C GLY A 116 -16.80 -14.93 -3.99
N ASN A 117 -16.64 -13.77 -4.65
CA ASN A 117 -17.19 -12.48 -4.18
C ASN A 117 -18.54 -12.22 -4.86
N SER A 118 -19.58 -12.96 -4.48
CA SER A 118 -20.87 -13.01 -5.19
C SER A 118 -21.64 -11.69 -5.24
N GLU A 119 -21.32 -10.74 -4.36
CA GLU A 119 -21.99 -9.45 -4.24
C GLU A 119 -21.41 -8.37 -5.16
N VAL A 120 -20.28 -8.63 -5.84
CA VAL A 120 -19.70 -7.70 -6.81
C VAL A 120 -20.63 -7.55 -8.01
N ALA A 121 -20.99 -6.32 -8.37
CA ALA A 121 -21.88 -6.05 -9.50
C ALA A 121 -21.21 -6.36 -10.84
N CYS A 122 -21.94 -7.00 -11.77
CA CYS A 122 -21.43 -7.29 -13.11
C CYS A 122 -21.07 -6.02 -13.91
N ARG A 123 -21.71 -4.88 -13.58
CA ARG A 123 -21.39 -3.58 -14.16
C ARG A 123 -19.95 -3.15 -13.85
N ASP A 124 -19.50 -3.35 -12.62
CA ASP A 124 -18.16 -2.92 -12.18
C ASP A 124 -17.07 -3.75 -12.88
N ILE A 125 -17.31 -5.06 -13.03
CA ILE A 125 -16.43 -5.93 -13.83
C ILE A 125 -16.37 -5.48 -15.28
N ALA A 126 -17.53 -5.16 -15.88
CA ALA A 126 -17.59 -4.71 -17.26
C ALA A 126 -16.86 -3.38 -17.46
N GLU A 127 -16.97 -2.46 -16.50
CA GLU A 127 -16.23 -1.20 -16.48
C GLU A 127 -14.73 -1.41 -16.35
N LEU A 128 -14.30 -2.29 -15.44
CA LEU A 128 -12.89 -2.65 -15.24
C LEU A 128 -12.27 -3.25 -16.52
N LYS A 129 -12.96 -4.20 -17.17
CA LYS A 129 -12.55 -4.77 -18.48
C LYS A 129 -12.45 -3.71 -19.56
N LYS A 130 -13.38 -2.73 -19.57
CA LYS A 130 -13.41 -1.66 -20.57
C LYS A 130 -12.24 -0.68 -20.38
N LEU A 131 -11.93 -0.30 -19.14
CA LEU A 131 -10.91 0.70 -18.84
C LEU A 131 -9.49 0.15 -18.96
N ILE A 132 -9.23 -1.05 -18.46
CA ILE A 132 -7.88 -1.65 -18.50
C ILE A 132 -7.59 -2.25 -19.87
N GLY A 133 -8.60 -2.84 -20.52
CA GLY A 133 -8.51 -3.34 -21.88
C GLY A 133 -8.69 -4.85 -21.99
N LYS A 134 -8.61 -5.33 -23.24
CA LYS A 134 -8.98 -6.70 -23.63
C LYS A 134 -8.08 -7.79 -23.07
N ASP A 135 -6.86 -7.42 -22.68
CA ASP A 135 -5.87 -8.37 -22.14
C ASP A 135 -6.10 -8.66 -20.64
N LEU A 136 -7.01 -7.92 -19.99
CA LEU A 136 -7.39 -8.18 -18.61
C LEU A 136 -8.15 -9.51 -18.51
N LEU A 137 -7.54 -10.47 -17.83
CA LEU A 137 -8.19 -11.70 -17.40
C LEU A 137 -8.83 -11.46 -16.04
N ILE A 138 -10.15 -11.48 -15.97
CA ILE A 138 -10.89 -11.37 -14.70
C ILE A 138 -11.95 -12.46 -14.60
N SER A 139 -12.13 -13.01 -13.39
CA SER A 139 -13.19 -13.98 -13.10
C SER A 139 -14.58 -13.37 -13.38
N ASP A 140 -15.45 -14.12 -14.05
CA ASP A 140 -16.80 -13.69 -14.43
C ASP A 140 -17.84 -13.95 -13.32
N THR A 141 -17.40 -14.10 -12.08
CA THR A 141 -18.30 -14.30 -10.93
C THR A 141 -18.83 -12.95 -10.47
N CYS A 142 -20.09 -12.64 -10.79
CA CYS A 142 -20.74 -11.39 -10.39
C CYS A 142 -22.25 -11.51 -10.20
N SER A 143 -22.80 -10.54 -9.47
CA SER A 143 -24.24 -10.33 -9.30
C SER A 143 -24.81 -9.51 -10.46
N ARG A 144 -25.92 -9.95 -11.05
CA ARG A 144 -26.61 -9.27 -12.16
C ARG A 144 -27.46 -8.06 -11.74
N GLN A 145 -27.19 -7.49 -10.56
CA GLN A 145 -27.96 -6.37 -9.98
C GLN A 145 -28.02 -5.17 -10.91
#